data_AF-B4Q3M1-F1
#
_entry.id   AF-B4Q3M1-F1
#
_cell.length_a   1.000
_cell.length_b   1.000
_cell.length_c   1.000
_cell.angle_alpha   90.00
_cell.angle_beta   90.00
_cell.angle_gamma   90.00
#
_symmetry.space_group_name_H-M   'P 1'
#
loop_
_entity.id
_entity.type
_entity.pdbx_description
1 polymer ?
#
loop_
_entity_poly.entity_id
_entity_poly.type
_entity_poly.pdbx_seq_one_letter_code
_entity_poly.pdbx_strand_id
1 'polypeptide(L)'
;MAKYRCARKLATLPSVTKPVTSKFAITSLPTLFGRILRRYCAVNTNPSKIMVVTHNVKGYDEFSKKMEELENGNEPVHVLFSGGKDENGESWCPYCVKAEPVIHDALKKAPGNSHFVHVDVGERAYWKDLNCPFRKDPNTHLIFLPTLLRWKRPQRLDGERCSNQDLVEMMFEDED
;
A
#
# COMPACT_ATOMS: atom_id res chain seq x y z
N MET A 1 10.96 -49.45 31.62
CA MET A 1 10.25 -50.73 31.37
C MET A 1 9.53 -50.64 30.03
N ALA A 2 9.58 -51.72 29.22
CA ALA A 2 8.79 -52.05 28.01
C ALA A 2 8.81 -51.02 26.85
N LYS A 3 9.34 -51.25 25.63
CA LYS A 3 9.33 -52.38 24.67
C LYS A 3 7.93 -52.94 24.33
N TYR A 4 7.40 -52.50 23.18
CA TYR A 4 6.50 -53.22 22.25
C TYR A 4 6.84 -52.67 20.85
N ARG A 5 7.51 -53.32 19.89
CA ARG A 5 7.25 -54.53 19.07
C ARG A 5 5.78 -54.77 18.70
N CYS A 6 5.45 -54.63 17.42
CA CYS A 6 4.99 -55.71 16.50
C CYS A 6 4.72 -55.07 15.11
N ALA A 7 5.56 -55.24 14.08
CA ALA A 7 5.63 -56.39 13.15
C ALA A 7 4.31 -56.57 12.38
N ARG A 8 4.25 -56.42 11.05
CA ARG A 8 4.47 -57.44 9.98
C ARG A 8 3.54 -57.01 8.83
N LYS A 9 3.71 -57.28 7.53
CA LYS A 9 4.63 -58.08 6.72
C LYS A 9 4.30 -57.72 5.26
N LEU A 10 5.32 -57.68 4.39
CA LEU A 10 5.43 -58.30 3.06
C LEU A 10 4.26 -58.18 2.05
N ALA A 11 4.43 -58.06 0.73
CA ALA A 11 5.60 -58.14 -0.15
C ALA A 11 5.15 -57.87 -1.61
N THR A 12 6.14 -57.52 -2.45
CA THR A 12 6.35 -57.92 -3.87
C THR A 12 5.30 -57.50 -4.91
N LEU A 13 5.60 -56.55 -5.82
CA LEU A 13 6.44 -56.62 -7.05
C LEU A 13 5.76 -57.38 -8.21
N PRO A 14 6.14 -57.14 -9.48
CA PRO A 14 5.74 -56.01 -10.32
C PRO A 14 5.15 -56.55 -11.64
N SER A 15 5.07 -55.69 -12.67
CA SER A 15 5.28 -55.99 -14.09
C SER A 15 4.15 -55.57 -15.05
N VAL A 16 4.60 -54.86 -16.08
CA VAL A 16 4.38 -55.12 -17.51
C VAL A 16 4.04 -53.84 -18.27
N THR A 17 4.77 -53.73 -19.36
CA THR A 17 5.00 -52.69 -20.33
C THR A 17 3.79 -52.35 -21.23
N LYS A 18 3.69 -51.03 -21.54
CA LYS A 18 3.31 -50.31 -22.78
C LYS A 18 2.88 -51.11 -24.05
N PRO A 19 2.48 -50.45 -25.15
CA PRO A 19 1.41 -49.45 -25.39
C PRO A 19 0.57 -49.82 -26.64
N VAL A 20 -0.65 -49.27 -26.83
CA VAL A 20 -1.28 -49.24 -28.17
C VAL A 20 -2.05 -47.92 -28.36
N THR A 21 -1.70 -47.25 -29.44
CA THR A 21 -2.34 -46.06 -30.00
C THR A 21 -3.60 -46.42 -30.79
N SER A 22 -4.67 -45.62 -30.69
CA SER A 22 -5.54 -45.34 -31.84
C SER A 22 -6.29 -44.03 -31.65
N LYS A 23 -6.09 -43.12 -32.61
CA LYS A 23 -6.98 -41.98 -32.87
C LYS A 23 -8.33 -42.51 -33.38
N PHE A 24 -9.43 -41.79 -33.15
CA PHE A 24 -10.27 -41.21 -34.21
C PHE A 24 -11.54 -40.58 -33.63
N ALA A 25 -12.01 -39.57 -34.35
CA ALA A 25 -13.01 -38.58 -34.02
C ALA A 25 -14.45 -39.13 -33.91
N ILE A 26 -15.25 -38.48 -33.05
CA ILE A 26 -16.72 -38.50 -33.07
C ILE A 26 -17.14 -37.04 -32.77
N THR A 27 -17.29 -36.22 -33.82
CA THR A 27 -18.57 -35.70 -34.34
C THR A 27 -19.54 -35.14 -33.29
N SER A 28 -19.67 -33.81 -33.34
CA SER A 28 -20.89 -32.99 -33.19
C SER A 28 -22.03 -33.48 -32.28
N LEU A 29 -22.36 -32.67 -31.27
CA LEU A 29 -23.75 -32.23 -31.06
C LEU A 29 -23.79 -30.91 -30.26
N PRO A 30 -24.82 -30.07 -30.49
CA PRO A 30 -24.88 -28.70 -30.00
C PRO A 30 -25.74 -28.54 -28.74
N THR A 31 -25.66 -27.31 -28.22
CA THR A 31 -26.70 -26.57 -27.47
C THR A 31 -26.91 -26.79 -25.98
N LEU A 32 -27.01 -25.62 -25.32
CA LEU A 32 -27.81 -25.30 -24.13
C LEU A 32 -27.24 -25.68 -22.77
N PHE A 33 -26.30 -24.87 -22.27
CA PHE A 33 -26.28 -24.50 -20.85
C PHE A 33 -25.75 -23.07 -20.65
N GLY A 34 -26.51 -22.29 -19.89
CA GLY A 34 -25.94 -21.25 -19.02
C GLY A 34 -25.82 -19.85 -19.59
N ARG A 35 -26.90 -19.07 -19.44
CA ARG A 35 -26.78 -17.63 -19.20
C ARG A 35 -25.94 -17.40 -17.94
N ILE A 36 -24.75 -16.82 -18.05
CA ILE A 36 -24.14 -16.06 -16.96
C ILE A 36 -23.56 -14.79 -17.56
N LEU A 37 -24.07 -13.65 -17.08
CA LEU A 37 -23.57 -12.33 -17.37
C LEU A 37 -22.06 -12.26 -17.11
N ARG A 38 -21.30 -12.01 -18.16
CA ARG A 38 -20.10 -11.17 -18.04
C ARG A 38 -20.28 -10.00 -18.99
N ARG A 39 -20.99 -8.98 -18.50
CA ARG A 39 -20.63 -7.60 -18.85
C ARG A 39 -19.17 -7.46 -18.41
N TYR A 40 -18.24 -7.71 -19.32
CA TYR A 40 -16.91 -7.14 -19.20
C TYR A 40 -17.15 -5.63 -19.14
N CYS A 41 -17.02 -5.04 -17.94
CA CYS A 41 -16.71 -3.63 -17.85
C CYS A 41 -15.41 -3.46 -18.63
N ALA A 42 -15.51 -2.92 -19.84
CA ALA A 42 -14.37 -2.38 -20.54
C ALA A 42 -13.82 -1.27 -19.63
N VAL A 43 -12.76 -1.59 -18.89
CA VAL A 43 -11.96 -0.60 -18.19
C VAL A 43 -11.37 0.27 -19.29
N ASN A 44 -11.90 1.48 -19.39
CA ASN A 44 -11.39 2.50 -20.28
C ASN A 44 -10.15 3.10 -19.62
N THR A 45 -9.01 2.42 -19.72
CA THR A 45 -7.71 2.97 -19.32
C THR A 45 -7.30 3.97 -20.39
N ASN A 46 -7.64 5.24 -20.18
CA ASN A 46 -6.99 6.34 -20.87
C ASN A 46 -5.50 6.33 -20.46
N PRO A 47 -4.53 6.16 -21.38
CA PRO A 47 -3.12 6.00 -21.06
C PRO A 47 -2.45 7.36 -20.80
N SER A 48 -3.06 8.19 -19.96
CA SER A 48 -2.49 9.46 -19.55
C SER A 48 -1.71 9.30 -18.24
N LYS A 49 -0.49 8.78 -18.38
CA LYS A 49 0.63 8.95 -17.44
C LYS A 49 0.38 8.50 -15.99
N ILE A 50 0.91 7.32 -15.67
CA ILE A 50 1.23 6.81 -14.33
C ILE A 50 1.95 7.93 -13.55
N MET A 51 1.20 8.72 -12.77
CA MET A 51 1.77 9.78 -11.93
C MET A 51 1.13 9.73 -10.55
N VAL A 52 1.96 9.98 -9.54
CA VAL A 52 1.50 10.23 -8.18
C VAL A 52 0.88 11.63 -8.15
N VAL A 53 -0.37 11.71 -7.71
CA VAL A 53 -1.04 13.00 -7.52
C VAL A 53 -0.62 13.56 -6.17
N THR A 54 0.16 14.65 -6.20
CA THR A 54 0.65 15.32 -4.98
C THR A 54 -0.31 16.42 -4.56
N HIS A 55 -0.70 16.42 -3.29
CA HIS A 55 -1.53 17.43 -2.63
C HIS A 55 -0.75 18.07 -1.49
N ASN A 56 -0.74 19.40 -1.42
CA ASN A 56 -0.14 20.13 -0.30
C ASN A 56 -1.25 20.79 0.51
N VAL A 57 -1.22 20.58 1.81
CA VAL A 57 -2.30 20.98 2.72
C VAL A 57 -1.72 21.63 3.96
N LYS A 58 -2.33 22.69 4.48
CA LYS A 58 -1.85 23.38 5.67
C LYS A 58 -2.89 23.37 6.78
N GLY A 59 -2.51 22.86 7.95
CA GLY A 59 -3.37 22.79 9.12
C GLY A 59 -4.39 21.65 9.08
N TYR A 60 -5.06 21.47 10.22
CA TYR A 60 -5.89 20.30 10.48
C TYR A 60 -7.22 20.29 9.71
N ASP A 61 -7.84 21.46 9.55
CA ASP A 61 -9.16 21.59 8.93
C ASP A 61 -9.10 21.29 7.43
N GLU A 62 -8.06 21.80 6.74
CA GLU A 62 -7.84 21.50 5.33
C GLU A 62 -7.45 20.03 5.15
N PHE A 63 -6.63 19.47 6.06
CA PHE A 63 -6.25 18.07 6.05
C PHE A 63 -7.49 17.17 6.14
N SER A 64 -8.35 17.41 7.11
CA SER A 64 -9.55 16.60 7.34
C SER A 64 -10.46 16.58 6.10
N LYS A 65 -10.72 17.76 5.50
CA LYS A 65 -11.49 17.87 4.26
C LYS A 65 -10.85 17.11 3.09
N LYS A 66 -9.53 17.24 2.93
CA LYS A 66 -8.82 16.54 1.85
C LYS A 66 -8.87 15.03 2.02
N MET A 67 -8.78 14.54 3.25
CA MET A 67 -8.88 13.10 3.52
C MET A 67 -10.29 12.59 3.28
N GLU A 68 -11.33 13.34 3.65
CA GLU A 68 -12.73 12.99 3.33
C GLU A 68 -12.98 12.91 1.80
N GLU A 69 -12.38 13.82 1.02
CA GLU A 69 -12.46 13.77 -0.45
C GLU A 69 -11.79 12.51 -1.02
N LEU A 70 -10.57 12.20 -0.56
CA LEU A 70 -9.76 11.08 -1.06
C LEU A 70 -10.24 9.73 -0.55
N GLU A 71 -10.94 9.66 0.59
CA GLU A 71 -11.53 8.42 1.12
C GLU A 71 -12.61 7.83 0.20
N ASN A 72 -13.22 8.63 -0.69
CA ASN A 72 -14.19 8.14 -1.66
C ASN A 72 -13.53 7.43 -2.86
N GLY A 73 -12.21 7.61 -3.02
CA GLY A 73 -11.41 6.93 -4.02
C GLY A 73 -11.06 5.50 -3.60
N ASN A 74 -10.72 4.65 -4.57
CA ASN A 74 -10.15 3.33 -4.32
C ASN A 74 -8.62 3.33 -4.52
N GLU A 75 -8.05 4.52 -4.70
CA GLU A 75 -6.63 4.76 -4.90
C GLU A 75 -5.86 4.78 -3.58
N PRO A 76 -4.62 4.26 -3.54
CA PRO A 76 -3.81 4.27 -2.32
C PRO A 76 -3.40 5.71 -1.96
N VAL A 77 -3.66 6.10 -0.72
CA VAL A 77 -3.33 7.44 -0.18
C VAL A 77 -2.19 7.33 0.83
N HIS A 78 -1.11 8.05 0.56
CA HIS A 78 0.04 8.21 1.46
C HIS A 78 0.04 9.63 2.01
N VAL A 79 0.19 9.77 3.33
CA VAL A 79 0.14 11.05 4.01
C VAL A 79 1.46 11.28 4.76
N LEU A 80 2.12 12.38 4.44
CA LEU A 80 3.31 12.85 5.14
C LEU A 80 2.95 14.04 6.02
N PHE A 81 3.15 13.90 7.32
CA PHE A 81 3.06 15.02 8.26
C PHE A 81 4.45 15.62 8.46
N SER A 82 4.57 16.91 8.14
CA SER A 82 5.80 17.69 8.26
C SER A 82 5.56 18.96 9.08
N GLY A 83 6.64 19.49 9.65
CA GLY A 83 6.61 20.78 10.34
C GLY A 83 6.44 21.94 9.36
N GLY A 84 5.76 22.99 9.83
CA GLY A 84 5.72 24.35 9.28
C GLY A 84 6.95 24.73 8.47
N LYS A 85 6.73 25.04 7.20
CA LYS A 85 7.74 25.68 6.37
C LYS A 85 7.80 27.17 6.62
N ASP A 86 9.01 27.70 6.75
CA ASP A 86 9.27 29.13 6.85
C ASP A 86 9.17 29.82 5.48
N GLU A 87 9.51 31.12 5.42
CA GLU A 87 9.53 31.90 4.17
C GLU A 87 10.57 31.38 3.16
N ASN A 88 11.61 30.68 3.63
CA ASN A 88 12.63 30.06 2.79
C ASN A 88 12.19 28.69 2.27
N GLY A 89 11.04 28.17 2.72
CA GLY A 89 10.52 26.87 2.34
C GLY A 89 11.11 25.71 3.15
N GLU A 90 11.87 26.00 4.22
CA GLU A 90 12.47 25.01 5.10
C GLU A 90 11.60 24.76 6.33
N SER A 91 11.41 23.48 6.67
CA SER A 91 10.69 23.11 7.88
C SER A 91 11.52 23.41 9.14
N TRP A 92 10.89 23.94 10.19
CA TRP A 92 11.55 24.16 11.50
C TRP A 92 12.04 22.86 12.17
N CYS A 93 11.62 21.70 11.65
CA CYS A 93 12.01 20.38 12.14
C CYS A 93 13.18 19.82 11.31
N PRO A 94 14.36 19.57 11.91
CA PRO A 94 15.53 19.11 11.16
C PRO A 94 15.36 17.71 10.57
N TYR A 95 14.53 16.84 11.20
CA TYR A 95 14.22 15.53 10.66
C TYR A 95 13.32 15.62 9.42
N CYS A 96 12.42 16.61 9.36
CA CYS A 96 11.56 16.82 8.19
C CYS A 96 12.40 17.26 6.99
N VAL A 97 13.36 18.18 7.19
CA VAL A 97 14.28 18.64 6.13
C VAL A 97 15.11 17.49 5.55
N LYS A 98 15.54 16.54 6.39
CA LYS A 98 16.29 15.35 5.93
C LYS A 98 15.41 14.33 5.21
N ALA A 99 14.18 14.12 5.68
CA ALA A 99 13.28 13.12 5.13
C ALA A 99 12.62 13.56 3.81
N GLU A 100 12.34 14.85 3.63
CA GLU A 100 11.68 15.40 2.45
C GLU A 100 12.33 14.94 1.12
N PRO A 101 13.65 15.12 0.88
CA PRO A 101 14.27 14.67 -0.37
C PRO A 101 14.18 13.14 -0.56
N VAL A 102 14.34 12.36 0.51
CA VAL A 102 14.28 10.89 0.47
C VAL A 102 12.89 10.42 0.05
N ILE A 103 11.83 11.03 0.60
CA ILE A 103 10.45 10.70 0.27
C ILE A 103 10.15 11.11 -1.17
N HIS A 104 10.53 12.32 -1.58
CA HIS A 104 10.31 12.78 -2.95
C HIS A 104 11.04 11.93 -4.00
N ASP A 105 12.22 11.40 -3.69
CA ASP A 105 12.92 10.47 -4.56
C ASP A 105 12.22 9.11 -4.61
N ALA A 106 11.75 8.59 -3.48
CA ALA A 106 11.02 7.33 -3.41
C ALA A 106 9.65 7.38 -4.11
N LEU A 107 9.00 8.55 -4.18
CA LEU A 107 7.74 8.73 -4.93
C LEU A 107 7.87 8.37 -6.42
N LYS A 108 9.08 8.37 -6.98
CA LYS A 108 9.33 7.93 -8.37
C LYS A 108 9.08 6.44 -8.57
N LYS A 109 9.14 5.65 -7.49
CA LYS A 109 8.92 4.19 -7.47
C LYS A 109 7.50 3.81 -7.06
N ALA A 110 6.72 4.77 -6.56
CA ALA A 110 5.35 4.53 -6.14
C ALA A 110 4.46 4.13 -7.35
N PRO A 111 3.43 3.29 -7.12
CA PRO A 111 2.51 2.86 -8.17
C PRO A 111 1.77 4.07 -8.76
N GLY A 112 1.47 3.97 -10.05
CA GLY A 112 0.63 4.96 -10.74
C GLY A 112 -0.76 5.00 -10.15
N ASN A 113 -1.39 6.19 -10.16
CA ASN A 113 -2.71 6.44 -9.57
C ASN A 113 -2.71 6.36 -8.03
N SER A 114 -1.58 6.67 -7.39
CA SER A 114 -1.53 6.90 -5.95
C SER A 114 -1.66 8.38 -5.62
N HIS A 115 -2.19 8.68 -4.44
CA HIS A 115 -2.24 10.03 -3.89
C HIS A 115 -1.16 10.19 -2.83
N PHE A 116 -0.40 11.28 -2.93
CA PHE A 116 0.53 11.71 -1.91
C PHE A 116 0.07 13.04 -1.31
N VAL A 117 -0.16 13.08 -0.01
CA VAL A 117 -0.65 14.26 0.70
C VAL A 117 0.44 14.74 1.65
N HIS A 118 1.02 15.90 1.36
CA HIS A 118 1.94 16.59 2.24
C HIS A 118 1.17 17.54 3.14
N VAL A 119 1.13 17.22 4.43
CA VAL A 119 0.43 17.99 5.46
C VAL A 119 1.44 18.79 6.27
N ASP A 120 1.30 20.10 6.20
CA ASP A 120 1.99 21.02 7.08
C ASP A 120 1.19 21.16 8.38
N VAL A 121 1.77 20.73 9.51
CA VAL A 121 1.12 20.86 10.82
C VAL A 121 1.11 22.29 11.36
N GLY A 122 1.85 23.21 10.75
CA GLY A 122 2.02 24.60 11.18
C GLY A 122 3.24 24.81 12.08
N GLU A 123 3.18 25.85 12.90
CA GLU A 123 4.31 26.30 13.72
C GLU A 123 4.70 25.30 14.82
N ARG A 124 5.97 25.37 15.23
CA ARG A 124 6.51 24.52 16.30
C ARG A 124 5.74 24.65 17.62
N ALA A 125 5.26 25.85 17.94
CA ALA A 125 4.49 26.10 19.17
C ALA A 125 3.16 25.35 19.15
N TYR A 126 2.45 25.39 18.01
CA TYR A 126 1.19 24.68 17.80
C TYR A 126 1.36 23.16 17.92
N TRP A 127 2.40 22.59 17.28
CA TRP A 127 2.67 21.14 17.37
C TRP A 127 3.05 20.66 18.79
N LYS A 128 3.72 21.50 19.57
CA LYS A 128 4.12 21.18 20.95
C LYS A 128 2.94 21.16 21.93
N ASP A 129 1.82 21.80 21.59
CA ASP A 129 0.63 21.77 22.44
C ASP A 129 0.08 20.34 22.49
N LEU A 130 -0.18 19.85 23.71
CA LEU A 130 -0.83 18.55 23.94
C LEU A 130 -2.28 18.56 23.44
N ASN A 131 -2.88 19.74 23.28
CA ASN A 131 -4.21 19.92 22.72
C ASN A 131 -4.24 19.98 21.18
N CYS A 132 -3.09 19.87 20.52
CA CYS A 132 -3.01 19.85 19.07
C CYS A 132 -3.92 18.74 18.49
N PRO A 133 -4.85 19.06 17.57
CA PRO A 133 -5.82 18.10 17.04
C PRO A 133 -5.14 16.91 16.33
N PHE A 134 -4.00 17.15 15.65
CA PHE A 134 -3.16 16.10 15.07
C PHE A 134 -2.70 15.02 16.07
N ARG A 135 -2.52 15.36 17.35
CA ARG A 135 -2.13 14.40 18.40
C ARG A 135 -3.33 13.63 18.96
N LYS A 136 -4.51 14.24 18.94
CA LYS A 136 -5.75 13.71 19.51
C LYS A 136 -6.58 12.92 18.52
N ASP A 137 -6.36 13.14 17.22
CA ASP A 137 -7.10 12.46 16.16
C ASP A 137 -6.82 10.94 16.19
N PRO A 138 -7.88 10.12 16.36
CA PRO A 138 -7.73 8.67 16.43
C PRO A 138 -7.34 8.02 15.09
N ASN A 139 -7.40 8.73 13.97
CA ASN A 139 -6.97 8.19 12.68
C ASN A 139 -5.45 8.28 12.52
N THR A 140 -4.85 9.37 12.99
CA THR A 140 -3.43 9.68 12.76
C THR A 140 -2.54 9.35 13.96
N HIS A 141 -3.02 9.56 15.21
CA HIS A 141 -2.27 9.32 16.45
C HIS A 141 -0.80 9.76 16.36
N LEU A 142 -0.58 11.02 16.00
CA LEU A 142 0.76 11.53 15.73
C LEU A 142 1.52 11.77 17.05
N ILE A 143 2.66 11.11 17.17
CA ILE A 143 3.55 11.23 18.34
C ILE A 143 4.80 12.04 17.98
N PHE A 144 5.33 11.82 16.77
CA PHE A 144 6.57 12.39 16.26
C PHE A 144 6.36 13.04 14.90
N LEU A 145 7.34 13.85 14.48
CA LEU A 145 7.45 14.38 13.12
C LEU A 145 8.88 14.16 12.62
N PRO A 146 9.09 13.88 11.33
CA PRO A 146 8.07 13.60 10.32
C PRO A 146 7.41 12.24 10.54
N THR A 147 6.15 12.08 10.15
CA THR A 147 5.49 10.77 10.11
C THR A 147 4.90 10.56 8.73
N LEU A 148 5.28 9.45 8.09
CA LEU A 148 4.70 8.98 6.84
C LEU A 148 3.76 7.81 7.18
N LEU A 149 2.50 7.92 6.79
CA LEU A 149 1.51 6.87 6.99
C LEU A 149 0.78 6.56 5.70
N ARG A 150 0.31 5.31 5.58
CA ARG A 150 -0.64 4.92 4.54
C ARG A 150 -2.03 4.95 5.13
N TRP A 151 -2.93 5.69 4.50
CA TRP A 151 -4.26 5.92 5.05
C TRP A 151 -5.04 4.61 5.20
N LYS A 152 -5.68 4.41 6.36
CA LYS A 152 -6.42 3.18 6.75
C LYS A 152 -5.60 1.88 6.72
N ARG A 153 -4.27 1.95 6.68
CA ARG A 153 -3.38 0.77 6.78
C ARG A 153 -2.47 0.91 8.02
N PRO A 154 -1.97 -0.21 8.57
CA PRO A 154 -1.08 -0.18 9.74
C PRO A 154 0.35 0.30 9.42
N GLN A 155 0.70 0.42 8.13
CA GLN A 155 2.02 0.84 7.66
C GLN A 155 2.28 2.30 8.02
N ARG A 156 3.31 2.52 8.84
CA ARG A 156 3.75 3.85 9.30
C ARG A 156 5.26 3.88 9.47
N LEU A 157 5.86 5.01 9.12
CA LEU A 157 7.24 5.35 9.40
C LEU A 157 7.26 6.64 10.21
N ASP A 158 8.04 6.66 11.29
CA ASP A 158 8.11 7.79 12.22
C ASP A 158 9.56 8.27 12.37
N GLY A 159 9.72 9.59 12.48
CA GLY A 159 10.99 10.24 12.82
C GLY A 159 12.10 9.92 11.82
N GLU A 160 13.19 9.33 12.33
CA GLU A 160 14.38 9.00 11.54
C GLU A 160 14.13 7.91 10.49
N ARG A 161 13.13 7.04 10.70
CA ARG A 161 12.77 6.01 9.72
C ARG A 161 12.31 6.61 8.38
N CYS A 162 11.73 7.81 8.42
CA CYS A 162 11.34 8.56 7.22
C CYS A 162 12.55 9.08 6.42
N SER A 163 13.75 9.09 7.00
CA SER A 163 14.99 9.46 6.30
C SER A 163 15.72 8.24 5.71
N ASN A 164 15.23 7.02 5.95
CA ASN A 164 15.81 5.81 5.40
C ASN A 164 15.14 5.47 4.07
N GLN A 165 15.92 5.55 2.99
CA GLN A 165 15.42 5.37 1.63
C GLN A 165 14.78 3.99 1.43
N ASP A 166 15.44 2.92 1.85
CA ASP A 166 14.96 1.55 1.66
C ASP A 166 13.59 1.33 2.31
N LEU A 167 13.40 1.85 3.54
CA LEU A 167 12.12 1.73 4.26
C LEU A 167 10.99 2.49 3.56
N VAL A 168 11.30 3.69 3.07
CA VAL A 168 10.32 4.55 2.39
C VAL A 168 9.95 3.96 1.03
N GLU A 169 10.92 3.43 0.29
CA GLU A 169 10.69 2.75 -0.98
C GLU A 169 9.81 1.51 -0.81
N MET A 170 10.13 0.65 0.16
CA MET A 170 9.31 -0.52 0.49
C MET A 170 7.86 -0.11 0.83
N MET A 171 7.68 0.97 1.58
CA MET A 171 6.36 1.46 1.94
C MET A 171 5.53 1.90 0.71
N PHE A 172 6.18 2.42 -0.33
CA PHE A 172 5.52 2.82 -1.58
C PHE A 172 5.35 1.69 -2.59
N GLU A 173 6.23 0.68 -2.58
CA GLU A 173 6.21 -0.46 -3.51
C GLU A 173 5.17 -1.52 -3.14
N ASP A 174 4.71 -1.57 -1.89
CA ASP A 174 3.72 -2.55 -1.42
C ASP A 174 2.35 -2.35 -2.12
N GLU A 175 2.16 -3.04 -3.24
CA GLU A 175 0.84 -3.32 -3.84
C GLU A 175 0.13 -4.37 -2.97
N ASP A 176 -1.14 -4.10 -2.59
CA ASP A 176 -1.92 -4.97 -1.71
C ASP A 176 -2.26 -6.34 -2.33
#